data_AF-A0A351KS81-F1
#
_entry.id   AF-A0A351KS81-F1
#
_cell.length_a   1.000
_cell.length_b   1.000
_cell.length_c   1.000
_cell.angle_alpha   90.00
_cell.angle_beta   90.00
_cell.angle_gamma   90.00
#
_symmetry.space_group_name_H-M   'P 1'
#
loop_
_entity.id
_entity.type
_entity.pdbx_description
1 polymer ?
#
loop_
_entity_poly.entity_id
_entity_poly.type
_entity_poly.pdbx_seq_one_letter_code
_entity_poly.pdbx_strand_id
1 'polypeptide(L)'
;MSKDSSRTTPRWLVGIDLGTSHTVVAAASLEQAVEPEIIGFQIPQLVGLGEVGSRPLLPSVQYQASSDEVRSADCVLPWETPSKQGSSSDLPIVGFLARQLGAKSPGRLVASAKSWLSHPSVDRNAPILPWGGVEGVEKISPVAASAGYLRHVRHAWNERHPQARLEDQDLTITVPASFDEAARALTCNAAREAGFLHFQLVEEPQAVFYDWLWRERDHIADLLDGVRLVLVVDLGGGTLDLTLISVRREVSGPEFTRIAVGQHLMLGGDNLDLALAHLAENKLATAGHKVSPLEFSQLVEQCRQTKEALLSPDAPESAKVTLLGGGSRLIGGTRSVEFERSEVQSLLMDGFFPLVELGELPDRRRSGVVEYGLPFVRDPAITRHISAFLVEHRHVISEAIGEGPIQGLMPDALLLNGGVFNSALLTQRLMRQFRAWGAENIRCLENPHPEESVAHGAVASAWARRGTVVKKITSGAPRSLFLVLEGGSEAKTMGCCLLPRGTEEAQEIILSDRRFRLKVGAAVQFHLVAS
;
A
#
# COMPACT_ATOMS: atom_id res chain seq x y z
N MET A 1 -20.94 -28.95 5.12
CA MET A 1 -19.89 -28.75 4.09
C MET A 1 -20.47 -29.13 2.74
N SER A 2 -21.02 -28.15 2.01
CA SER A 2 -21.38 -28.34 0.60
C SER A 2 -20.10 -28.19 -0.21
N LYS A 3 -19.62 -29.27 -0.84
CA LYS A 3 -18.54 -29.20 -1.82
C LYS A 3 -19.12 -28.54 -3.07
N ASP A 4 -18.74 -27.29 -3.30
CA ASP A 4 -19.04 -26.58 -4.53
C ASP A 4 -18.33 -27.28 -5.69
N SER A 5 -19.10 -27.95 -6.55
CA SER A 5 -18.61 -28.95 -7.50
C SER A 5 -18.17 -28.36 -8.85
N SER A 6 -17.93 -27.06 -8.94
CA SER A 6 -17.55 -26.38 -10.19
C SER A 6 -16.17 -25.71 -10.18
N ARG A 7 -15.36 -25.89 -9.14
CA ARG A 7 -14.07 -25.20 -9.05
C ARG A 7 -13.03 -25.90 -9.91
N THR A 8 -12.60 -25.25 -11.00
CA THR A 8 -11.42 -25.67 -11.77
C THR A 8 -10.20 -25.67 -10.85
N THR A 9 -9.34 -26.68 -10.99
CA THR A 9 -8.07 -26.73 -10.26
C THR A 9 -7.19 -25.55 -10.68
N PRO A 10 -6.71 -24.73 -9.72
CA PRO A 10 -5.87 -23.59 -10.05
C PRO A 10 -4.56 -24.06 -10.70
N ARG A 11 -4.16 -23.36 -11.77
CA ARG A 11 -2.90 -23.60 -12.51
C ARG A 11 -1.80 -22.62 -12.10
N TRP A 12 -2.17 -21.53 -11.43
CA TRP A 12 -1.26 -20.48 -11.01
C TRP A 12 -1.47 -20.12 -9.54
N LEU A 13 -0.37 -19.79 -8.87
CA LEU A 13 -0.39 -18.86 -7.75
C LEU A 13 -0.32 -17.45 -8.31
N VAL A 14 -1.19 -16.55 -7.86
CA VAL A 14 -1.16 -15.15 -8.30
C VAL A 14 -1.21 -14.22 -7.09
N GLY A 15 -0.24 -13.32 -7.01
CA GLY A 15 -0.16 -12.27 -6.02
C GLY A 15 -0.52 -10.92 -6.65
N ILE A 16 -1.47 -10.20 -6.06
CA ILE A 16 -1.81 -8.84 -6.45
C ILE A 16 -1.42 -7.91 -5.31
N ASP A 17 -0.45 -7.03 -5.58
CA ASP A 17 -0.25 -5.85 -4.75
C ASP A 17 -1.21 -4.74 -5.20
N LEU A 18 -2.24 -4.46 -4.40
CA LEU A 18 -3.16 -3.35 -4.63
C LEU A 18 -2.62 -2.12 -3.92
N GLY A 19 -1.55 -1.50 -4.39
CA GLY A 19 -0.91 -0.35 -3.74
C GLY A 19 -1.65 0.99 -3.93
N THR A 20 -1.32 1.97 -3.09
CA THR A 20 -1.87 3.35 -3.18
C THR A 20 -1.50 4.03 -4.48
N SER A 21 -0.25 3.87 -4.94
CA SER A 21 0.28 4.53 -6.14
C SER A 21 0.28 3.59 -7.36
N HIS A 22 0.57 2.31 -7.15
CA HIS A 22 0.65 1.32 -8.21
C HIS A 22 0.01 0.01 -7.79
N THR A 23 -0.58 -0.68 -8.75
CA THR A 23 -1.03 -2.07 -8.66
C THR A 23 -0.04 -2.94 -9.42
N VAL A 24 0.42 -4.02 -8.80
CA VAL A 24 1.43 -4.94 -9.35
C VAL A 24 0.95 -6.36 -9.23
N VAL A 25 1.32 -7.21 -10.21
CA VAL A 25 0.88 -8.60 -10.26
C VAL A 25 2.09 -9.48 -10.47
N ALA A 26 2.24 -10.52 -9.66
CA ALA A 26 3.22 -11.57 -9.84
C ALA A 26 2.51 -12.92 -9.89
N ALA A 27 3.12 -13.91 -10.54
CA ALA A 27 2.56 -15.23 -10.62
C ALA A 27 3.62 -16.32 -10.66
N ALA A 28 3.22 -17.53 -10.28
CA ALA A 28 4.04 -18.74 -10.39
C ALA A 28 3.18 -19.90 -10.87
N SER A 29 3.69 -20.66 -11.86
CA SER A 29 2.96 -21.80 -12.43
C SER A 29 3.01 -22.99 -11.48
N LEU A 30 1.85 -23.56 -11.16
CA LEU A 30 1.74 -24.78 -10.37
C LEU A 30 2.03 -26.05 -11.17
N GLU A 31 2.28 -25.94 -12.48
CA GLU A 31 2.72 -27.07 -13.31
C GLU A 31 4.18 -27.43 -13.03
N GLN A 32 4.97 -26.51 -12.47
CA GLN A 32 6.33 -26.75 -12.02
C GLN A 32 6.30 -27.31 -10.59
N ALA A 33 6.83 -28.52 -10.39
CA ALA A 33 6.50 -29.34 -9.22
C ALA A 33 7.34 -29.10 -7.95
N VAL A 34 8.50 -28.42 -8.03
CA VAL A 34 9.45 -28.40 -6.89
C VAL A 34 9.70 -26.98 -6.38
N GLU A 35 9.92 -25.98 -7.25
CA GLU A 35 10.01 -24.55 -6.89
C GLU A 35 9.69 -23.71 -8.14
N PRO A 36 8.49 -23.12 -8.26
CA PRO A 36 8.13 -22.43 -9.48
C PRO A 36 8.79 -21.06 -9.53
N GLU A 37 9.23 -20.65 -10.71
CA GLU A 37 9.73 -19.29 -10.90
C GLU A 37 8.59 -18.28 -10.65
N ILE A 38 8.84 -17.31 -9.77
CA ILE A 38 7.92 -16.19 -9.54
C ILE A 38 8.25 -15.11 -10.56
N ILE A 39 7.31 -14.84 -11.46
CA ILE A 39 7.46 -13.86 -12.54
C ILE A 39 6.51 -12.68 -12.36
N GLY A 40 7.01 -11.48 -12.67
CA GLY A 40 6.19 -10.27 -12.77
C GLY A 40 5.30 -10.29 -14.01
N PHE A 41 4.01 -10.01 -13.84
CA PHE A 41 3.06 -9.92 -14.93
C PHE A 41 3.07 -8.53 -15.56
N GLN A 42 3.43 -8.45 -16.84
CA GLN A 42 3.39 -7.21 -17.60
C GLN A 42 1.93 -6.86 -17.94
N ILE A 43 1.35 -5.84 -17.32
CA ILE A 43 -0.05 -5.44 -17.42
C ILE A 43 -0.26 -4.55 -18.66
N PRO A 44 -0.98 -5.01 -19.71
CA PRO A 44 -1.45 -4.13 -20.79
C PRO A 44 -2.28 -2.96 -20.24
N GLN A 45 -2.01 -1.76 -20.71
CA GLN A 45 -2.72 -0.54 -20.36
C GLN A 45 -2.54 0.50 -21.46
N LEU A 46 -3.40 1.51 -21.50
CA LEU A 46 -3.21 2.64 -22.41
C LEU A 46 -1.97 3.43 -21.97
N VAL A 47 -0.98 3.53 -22.86
CA VAL A 47 0.24 4.34 -22.68
C VAL A 47 0.19 5.66 -23.44
N GLY A 48 -0.78 5.78 -24.35
CA GLY A 48 -1.12 6.95 -25.14
C GLY A 48 -2.54 6.78 -25.68
N LEU A 49 -3.08 7.83 -26.31
CA LEU A 49 -4.35 7.75 -27.02
C LEU A 49 -4.22 6.78 -28.20
N GLY A 50 -5.05 5.74 -28.22
CA GLY A 50 -5.00 4.66 -29.21
C GLY A 50 -3.79 3.72 -29.10
N GLU A 51 -2.98 3.86 -28.04
CA GLU A 51 -1.73 3.10 -27.88
C GLU A 51 -1.78 2.24 -26.61
N VAL A 52 -1.69 0.92 -26.79
CA VAL A 52 -1.61 -0.05 -25.69
C VAL A 52 -0.17 -0.51 -25.52
N GLY A 53 0.35 -0.34 -24.31
CA GLY A 53 1.67 -0.82 -23.91
C GLY A 53 1.55 -1.71 -22.67
N SER A 54 2.49 -2.64 -22.50
CA SER A 54 2.56 -3.48 -21.30
C SER A 54 3.65 -2.98 -20.37
N ARG A 55 3.35 -2.88 -19.08
CA ARG A 55 4.26 -2.38 -18.03
C ARG A 55 4.14 -3.26 -16.78
N PRO A 56 5.20 -3.41 -15.97
CA PRO A 56 5.11 -4.14 -14.70
C PRO A 56 4.19 -3.43 -13.69
N LEU A 57 4.16 -2.10 -13.73
CA LEU A 57 3.38 -1.27 -12.82
C LEU A 57 2.15 -0.70 -13.52
N LEU A 58 0.96 -0.90 -12.93
CA LEU A 58 -0.26 -0.19 -13.29
C LEU A 58 -0.48 0.95 -12.29
N PRO A 59 -0.40 2.24 -12.67
CA PRO A 59 -0.76 3.32 -11.76
C PRO A 59 -2.18 3.14 -11.20
N SER A 60 -2.32 3.16 -9.87
CA SER A 60 -3.60 3.00 -9.14
C SER A 60 -4.43 4.28 -9.18
N VAL A 61 -4.68 4.77 -10.39
CA VAL A 61 -5.44 5.99 -10.67
C VAL A 61 -6.45 5.75 -11.78
N GLN A 62 -7.54 6.52 -11.70
CA GLN A 62 -8.61 6.53 -12.69
C GLN A 62 -8.87 7.96 -13.13
N TYR A 63 -9.07 8.17 -14.43
CA TYR A 63 -9.35 9.49 -15.00
C TYR A 63 -10.79 9.56 -15.52
N GLN A 64 -11.55 10.54 -15.02
CA GLN A 64 -12.94 10.82 -15.40
C GLN A 64 -12.98 11.72 -16.65
N ALA A 65 -12.74 11.11 -17.80
CA ALA A 65 -12.72 11.80 -19.08
C ALA A 65 -14.12 12.33 -19.47
N SER A 66 -14.14 13.47 -20.15
CA SER A 66 -15.32 13.91 -20.91
C SER A 66 -15.26 13.35 -22.33
N SER A 67 -16.41 13.04 -22.93
CA SER A 67 -16.54 12.71 -24.36
C SER A 67 -16.03 13.80 -25.30
N ASP A 68 -15.99 15.06 -24.81
CA ASP A 68 -15.44 16.19 -25.58
C ASP A 68 -13.90 16.24 -25.53
N GLU A 69 -13.30 15.61 -24.52
CA GLU A 69 -11.86 15.64 -24.26
C GLU A 69 -11.15 14.44 -24.91
N VAL A 70 -11.76 13.26 -24.83
CA VAL A 70 -11.19 12.01 -25.34
C VAL A 70 -12.21 11.26 -26.15
N ARG A 71 -11.84 10.84 -27.35
CA ARG A 71 -12.69 10.00 -28.20
C ARG A 71 -12.65 8.57 -27.66
N SER A 72 -13.82 7.96 -27.53
CA SER A 72 -13.94 6.57 -27.07
C SER A 72 -13.14 5.57 -27.91
N ALA A 73 -12.99 5.82 -29.21
CA ALA A 73 -12.17 5.01 -30.12
C ALA A 73 -10.67 5.03 -29.76
N ASP A 74 -10.19 6.08 -29.07
CA ASP A 74 -8.81 6.23 -28.66
C ASP A 74 -8.54 5.60 -27.26
N CYS A 75 -9.57 5.03 -26.63
CA CYS A 75 -9.50 4.41 -25.30
C CYS A 75 -9.75 2.90 -25.30
N VAL A 76 -9.65 2.24 -26.45
CA VAL A 76 -9.97 0.82 -26.59
C VAL A 76 -8.84 -0.05 -26.05
N LEU A 77 -9.17 -0.93 -25.10
CA LEU A 77 -8.27 -1.96 -24.58
C LEU A 77 -8.47 -3.32 -25.31
N PRO A 78 -7.47 -4.23 -25.29
CA PRO A 78 -7.53 -5.47 -26.08
C PRO A 78 -8.75 -6.37 -25.80
N TRP A 79 -9.26 -6.32 -24.58
CA TRP A 79 -10.41 -7.13 -24.12
C TRP A 79 -11.77 -6.46 -24.32
N GLU A 80 -11.83 -5.30 -24.99
CA GLU A 80 -13.07 -4.58 -25.27
C GLU A 80 -13.58 -4.89 -26.67
N THR A 81 -14.71 -5.59 -26.78
CA THR A 81 -15.38 -5.84 -28.07
C THR A 81 -16.25 -4.66 -28.51
N PRO A 82 -16.13 -4.18 -29.77
CA PRO A 82 -16.95 -3.09 -30.31
C PRO A 82 -18.48 -3.34 -30.26
N SER A 83 -18.92 -4.60 -30.27
CA SER A 83 -20.34 -4.99 -30.32
C SER A 83 -21.10 -4.87 -28.99
N LYS A 84 -20.43 -4.49 -27.88
CA LYS A 84 -21.06 -4.17 -26.58
C LYS A 84 -21.22 -2.66 -26.35
N GLN A 85 -21.04 -1.83 -27.38
CA GLN A 85 -21.35 -0.40 -27.34
C GLN A 85 -22.86 -0.18 -27.49
N GLY A 86 -23.62 -0.56 -26.47
CA GLY A 86 -25.04 -0.23 -26.32
C GLY A 86 -25.20 0.59 -25.04
N SER A 87 -25.29 1.91 -25.21
CA SER A 87 -25.39 2.97 -24.18
C SER A 87 -24.19 3.12 -23.24
N SER A 88 -23.56 4.30 -23.32
CA SER A 88 -22.45 4.81 -22.49
C SER A 88 -21.05 4.31 -22.87
N SER A 89 -20.32 5.19 -23.55
CA SER A 89 -18.89 5.12 -23.83
C SER A 89 -18.06 5.61 -22.63
N ASP A 90 -18.50 5.31 -21.41
CA ASP A 90 -17.97 5.88 -20.16
C ASP A 90 -17.12 4.86 -19.38
N LEU A 91 -16.29 4.06 -20.07
CA LEU A 91 -15.30 3.27 -19.35
C LEU A 91 -14.19 4.20 -18.85
N PRO A 92 -13.96 4.28 -17.54
CA PRO A 92 -12.95 5.16 -17.01
C PRO A 92 -11.55 4.69 -17.43
N ILE A 93 -10.71 5.65 -17.82
CA ILE A 93 -9.32 5.35 -18.18
C ILE A 93 -8.57 5.04 -16.88
N VAL A 94 -7.93 3.87 -16.80
CA VAL A 94 -7.14 3.42 -15.64
C VAL A 94 -5.67 3.29 -16.04
N GLY A 95 -4.76 3.58 -15.11
CA GLY A 95 -3.33 3.34 -15.31
C GLY A 95 -2.55 4.52 -15.88
N PHE A 96 -1.60 4.24 -16.77
CA PHE A 96 -0.61 5.21 -17.22
C PHE A 96 -1.21 6.42 -17.95
N LEU A 97 -2.08 6.20 -18.94
CA LEU A 97 -2.75 7.30 -19.64
C LEU A 97 -3.60 8.14 -18.67
N ALA A 98 -4.29 7.52 -17.71
CA ALA A 98 -5.07 8.22 -16.71
C ALA A 98 -4.21 9.19 -15.90
N ARG A 99 -3.02 8.75 -15.46
CA ARG A 99 -2.05 9.61 -14.77
C ARG A 99 -1.58 10.77 -15.66
N GLN A 100 -1.28 10.52 -16.93
CA GLN A 100 -0.84 11.58 -17.86
C GLN A 100 -1.93 12.63 -18.11
N LEU A 101 -3.19 12.20 -18.26
CA LEU A 101 -4.32 13.12 -18.44
C LEU A 101 -4.58 13.91 -17.15
N GLY A 102 -4.53 13.27 -15.99
CA GLY A 102 -4.68 13.92 -14.69
C GLY A 102 -3.64 15.03 -14.43
N ALA A 103 -2.41 14.87 -14.92
CA ALA A 103 -1.36 15.89 -14.83
C ALA A 103 -1.65 17.14 -15.70
N LYS A 104 -2.43 16.98 -16.78
CA LYS A 104 -2.76 18.05 -17.74
C LYS A 104 -4.11 18.71 -17.45
N SER A 105 -5.05 17.94 -16.92
CA SER A 105 -6.46 18.31 -16.76
C SER A 105 -6.88 18.02 -15.30
N PRO A 106 -6.57 18.96 -14.39
CA PRO A 106 -6.76 18.75 -12.95
C PRO A 106 -8.24 18.59 -12.57
N GLY A 107 -8.48 18.00 -11.39
CA GLY A 107 -9.82 17.83 -10.82
C GLY A 107 -10.68 16.73 -11.44
N ARG A 108 -10.10 15.90 -12.32
CA ARG A 108 -10.73 14.69 -12.92
C ARG A 108 -10.05 13.39 -12.53
N LEU A 109 -8.91 13.45 -11.83
CA LEU A 109 -8.11 12.30 -11.45
C LEU A 109 -8.54 11.74 -10.09
N VAL A 110 -9.03 10.51 -10.09
CA VAL A 110 -9.21 9.68 -8.89
C VAL A 110 -7.85 9.07 -8.54
N ALA A 111 -7.33 9.40 -7.37
CA ALA A 111 -6.03 8.93 -6.89
C ALA A 111 -6.09 8.57 -5.39
N SER A 112 -5.08 7.82 -4.94
CA SER A 112 -4.89 7.38 -3.56
C SER A 112 -6.11 6.68 -2.94
N ALA A 113 -6.91 5.99 -3.77
CA ALA A 113 -8.17 5.34 -3.36
C ALA A 113 -7.97 4.39 -2.16
N LYS A 114 -6.85 3.66 -2.12
CA LYS A 114 -6.48 2.80 -1.00
C LYS A 114 -6.35 3.55 0.32
N SER A 115 -5.69 4.72 0.32
CA SER A 115 -5.58 5.60 1.48
C SER A 115 -6.93 6.13 1.96
N TRP A 116 -7.90 6.29 1.05
CA TRP A 116 -9.27 6.67 1.43
C TRP A 116 -10.02 5.53 2.15
N LEU A 117 -9.73 4.26 1.85
CA LEU A 117 -10.36 3.11 2.53
C LEU A 117 -10.08 3.10 4.04
N SER A 118 -8.96 3.66 4.46
CA SER A 118 -8.57 3.77 5.87
C SER A 118 -9.00 5.09 6.53
N HIS A 119 -9.71 5.98 5.84
CA HIS A 119 -10.19 7.23 6.43
C HIS A 119 -11.56 7.03 7.14
N PRO A 120 -11.61 7.03 8.49
CA PRO A 120 -12.83 6.66 9.22
C PRO A 120 -13.91 7.76 9.22
N SER A 121 -13.55 9.01 8.92
CA SER A 121 -14.46 10.17 9.01
C SER A 121 -15.29 10.40 7.74
N VAL A 122 -15.14 9.56 6.71
CA VAL A 122 -15.87 9.67 5.45
C VAL A 122 -16.61 8.36 5.15
N ASP A 123 -17.70 8.47 4.40
CA ASP A 123 -18.32 7.28 3.81
C ASP A 123 -17.50 6.80 2.62
N ARG A 124 -16.80 5.69 2.81
CA ARG A 124 -15.89 5.07 1.85
C ARG A 124 -16.62 4.34 0.72
N ASN A 125 -17.94 4.17 0.83
CA ASN A 125 -18.80 3.66 -0.23
C ASN A 125 -19.51 4.78 -0.99
N ALA A 126 -19.49 6.02 -0.50
CA ALA A 126 -20.09 7.15 -1.17
C ALA A 126 -19.21 7.68 -2.32
N PRO A 127 -19.80 8.27 -3.38
CA PRO A 127 -19.06 8.84 -4.50
C PRO A 127 -18.37 10.16 -4.11
N ILE A 128 -17.18 10.06 -3.50
CA ILE A 128 -16.42 11.21 -2.99
C ILE A 128 -15.20 11.58 -3.84
N LEU A 129 -14.75 10.70 -4.74
CA LEU A 129 -13.56 10.90 -5.57
C LEU A 129 -13.94 11.23 -7.03
N PRO A 130 -13.26 12.15 -7.73
CA PRO A 130 -12.08 12.88 -7.31
C PRO A 130 -12.37 13.91 -6.20
N TRP A 131 -11.54 13.91 -5.17
CA TRP A 131 -11.67 14.84 -4.06
C TRP A 131 -11.33 16.26 -4.54
N GLY A 132 -12.17 17.24 -4.20
CA GLY A 132 -12.01 18.60 -4.71
C GLY A 132 -12.08 18.74 -6.24
N GLY A 133 -12.68 17.76 -6.93
CA GLY A 133 -12.82 17.78 -8.39
C GLY A 133 -13.68 18.90 -8.94
N VAL A 134 -13.59 19.13 -10.25
CA VAL A 134 -14.37 20.16 -10.96
C VAL A 134 -15.86 19.79 -10.98
N GLU A 135 -16.73 20.80 -10.94
CA GLU A 135 -18.18 20.60 -11.06
C GLU A 135 -18.56 19.89 -12.37
N GLY A 136 -19.53 18.98 -12.30
CA GLY A 136 -19.97 18.17 -13.45
C GLY A 136 -19.11 16.93 -13.74
N VAL A 137 -18.00 16.73 -13.03
CA VAL A 137 -17.23 15.47 -13.10
C VAL A 137 -17.92 14.39 -12.26
N GLU A 138 -18.17 13.23 -12.86
CA GLU A 138 -18.74 12.09 -12.15
C GLU A 138 -17.80 11.64 -11.02
N LYS A 139 -18.36 11.44 -9.83
CA LYS A 139 -17.63 10.93 -8.68
C LYS A 139 -17.90 9.44 -8.46
N ILE A 140 -16.89 8.74 -7.96
CA ILE A 140 -16.96 7.34 -7.56
C ILE A 140 -16.44 7.16 -6.14
N SER A 141 -16.76 6.02 -5.53
CA SER A 141 -16.30 5.70 -4.19
C SER A 141 -14.86 5.17 -4.19
N PRO A 142 -14.12 5.31 -3.09
CA PRO A 142 -12.85 4.62 -2.88
C PRO A 142 -12.92 3.11 -3.19
N VAL A 143 -13.99 2.43 -2.76
CA VAL A 143 -14.22 1.01 -3.04
C VAL A 143 -14.36 0.75 -4.53
N ALA A 144 -15.17 1.55 -5.24
CA ALA A 144 -15.39 1.40 -6.68
C ALA A 144 -14.10 1.67 -7.49
N ALA A 145 -13.28 2.63 -7.06
CA ALA A 145 -11.99 2.92 -7.68
C ALA A 145 -11.03 1.74 -7.53
N SER A 146 -10.87 1.21 -6.31
CA SER A 146 -10.07 0.01 -6.04
C SER A 146 -10.58 -1.22 -6.81
N ALA A 147 -11.90 -1.39 -6.92
CA ALA A 147 -12.50 -2.44 -7.74
C ALA A 147 -12.20 -2.24 -9.23
N GLY A 148 -12.14 -1.00 -9.71
CA GLY A 148 -11.74 -0.64 -11.07
C GLY A 148 -10.32 -1.12 -11.41
N TYR A 149 -9.36 -0.91 -10.51
CA TYR A 149 -7.97 -1.34 -10.70
C TYR A 149 -7.85 -2.86 -10.75
N LEU A 150 -8.51 -3.55 -9.82
CA LEU A 150 -8.59 -5.00 -9.78
C LEU A 150 -9.29 -5.60 -11.01
N ARG A 151 -10.34 -4.93 -11.51
CA ARG A 151 -11.06 -5.31 -12.72
C ARG A 151 -10.17 -5.18 -13.95
N HIS A 152 -9.38 -4.09 -14.04
CA HIS A 152 -8.38 -3.91 -15.10
C HIS A 152 -7.38 -5.07 -15.11
N VAL A 153 -6.80 -5.39 -13.95
CA VAL A 153 -5.88 -6.53 -13.78
C VAL A 153 -6.52 -7.85 -14.22
N ARG A 154 -7.77 -8.11 -13.79
CA ARG A 154 -8.51 -9.32 -14.17
C ARG A 154 -8.67 -9.44 -15.67
N HIS A 155 -9.12 -8.38 -16.34
CA HIS A 155 -9.29 -8.41 -17.79
C HIS A 155 -7.96 -8.57 -18.52
N ALA A 156 -6.93 -7.87 -18.06
CA ALA A 156 -5.59 -7.94 -18.64
C ALA A 156 -4.97 -9.33 -18.52
N TRP A 157 -5.15 -9.99 -17.38
CA TRP A 157 -4.74 -11.38 -17.17
C TRP A 157 -5.54 -12.34 -18.06
N ASN A 158 -6.87 -12.23 -18.08
CA ASN A 158 -7.76 -13.16 -18.79
C ASN A 158 -7.58 -13.11 -20.31
N GLU A 159 -7.24 -11.94 -20.85
CA GLU A 159 -6.88 -11.79 -22.26
C GLU A 159 -5.63 -12.60 -22.62
N ARG A 160 -4.60 -12.58 -21.76
CA ARG A 160 -3.36 -13.33 -21.98
C ARG A 160 -3.46 -14.81 -21.60
N HIS A 161 -4.36 -15.15 -20.70
CA HIS A 161 -4.54 -16.50 -20.16
C HIS A 161 -5.99 -16.99 -20.30
N PRO A 162 -6.52 -17.14 -21.52
CA PRO A 162 -7.93 -17.49 -21.74
C PRO A 162 -8.33 -18.86 -21.15
N GLN A 163 -7.37 -19.75 -20.94
CA GLN A 163 -7.56 -21.08 -20.33
C GLN A 163 -7.20 -21.13 -18.83
N ALA A 164 -6.75 -20.03 -18.24
CA ALA A 164 -6.37 -19.94 -16.83
C ALA A 164 -6.79 -18.58 -16.29
N ARG A 165 -8.12 -18.36 -16.26
CA ARG A 165 -8.72 -17.09 -15.85
C ARG A 165 -8.34 -16.75 -14.42
N LEU A 166 -8.07 -15.48 -14.14
CA LEU A 166 -7.52 -15.01 -12.87
C LEU A 166 -8.41 -15.37 -11.68
N GLU A 167 -9.72 -15.19 -11.82
CA GLU A 167 -10.71 -15.48 -10.77
C GLU A 167 -10.79 -16.97 -10.37
N ASP A 168 -10.23 -17.86 -11.20
CA ASP A 168 -10.19 -19.31 -10.96
C ASP A 168 -8.84 -19.78 -10.38
N GLN A 169 -7.89 -18.86 -10.15
CA GLN A 169 -6.54 -19.18 -9.65
C GLN A 169 -6.44 -19.10 -8.12
N ASP A 170 -5.30 -19.51 -7.58
CA ASP A 170 -4.99 -19.32 -6.16
C ASP A 170 -4.50 -17.88 -5.93
N LEU A 171 -5.45 -17.00 -5.59
CA LEU A 171 -5.26 -15.56 -5.55
C LEU A 171 -4.92 -15.08 -4.12
N THR A 172 -3.83 -14.32 -3.99
CA THR A 172 -3.48 -13.57 -2.78
C THR A 172 -3.47 -12.07 -3.08
N ILE A 173 -4.19 -11.29 -2.28
CA ILE A 173 -4.27 -9.82 -2.39
C ILE A 173 -3.62 -9.19 -1.15
N THR A 174 -2.83 -8.14 -1.35
CA THR A 174 -2.09 -7.50 -0.25
C THR A 174 -2.93 -6.43 0.46
N VAL A 175 -2.65 -6.23 1.75
CA VAL A 175 -3.17 -5.12 2.54
C VAL A 175 -2.10 -4.57 3.48
N PRO A 176 -2.14 -3.28 3.86
CA PRO A 176 -1.19 -2.75 4.82
C PRO A 176 -1.36 -3.45 6.16
N ALA A 177 -0.26 -3.80 6.82
CA ALA A 177 -0.32 -4.47 8.12
C ALA A 177 -1.11 -3.65 9.14
N SER A 178 -0.99 -2.33 9.04
CA SER A 178 -1.63 -1.37 9.93
C SER A 178 -3.12 -1.13 9.66
N PHE A 179 -3.69 -1.64 8.55
CA PHE A 179 -5.13 -1.49 8.26
C PHE A 179 -5.99 -2.09 9.38
N ASP A 180 -6.99 -1.33 9.80
CA ASP A 180 -8.04 -1.83 10.67
C ASP A 180 -8.97 -2.80 9.92
N GLU A 181 -9.81 -3.49 10.68
CA GLU A 181 -10.71 -4.50 10.12
C GLU A 181 -11.72 -3.90 9.13
N ALA A 182 -12.11 -2.64 9.31
CA ALA A 182 -13.05 -1.97 8.41
C ALA A 182 -12.40 -1.71 7.05
N ALA A 183 -11.17 -1.21 7.03
CA ALA A 183 -10.40 -1.00 5.80
C ALA A 183 -10.12 -2.35 5.09
N ARG A 184 -9.76 -3.40 5.83
CA ARG A 184 -9.58 -4.76 5.28
C ARG A 184 -10.86 -5.30 4.64
N ALA A 185 -12.01 -5.13 5.31
CA ALA A 185 -13.30 -5.53 4.78
C ALA A 185 -13.67 -4.76 3.49
N LEU A 186 -13.34 -3.46 3.42
CA LEU A 186 -13.58 -2.67 2.22
C LEU A 186 -12.67 -3.09 1.05
N THR A 187 -11.40 -3.44 1.30
CA THR A 187 -10.54 -4.07 0.29
C THR A 187 -11.14 -5.38 -0.22
N CYS A 188 -11.69 -6.21 0.69
CA CYS A 188 -12.39 -7.43 0.30
C CYS A 188 -13.63 -7.15 -0.56
N ASN A 189 -14.38 -6.09 -0.25
CA ASN A 189 -15.54 -5.69 -1.03
C ASN A 189 -15.13 -5.23 -2.43
N ALA A 190 -14.08 -4.41 -2.55
CA ALA A 190 -13.52 -4.02 -3.84
C ALA A 190 -13.09 -5.24 -4.68
N ALA A 191 -12.46 -6.23 -4.06
CA ALA A 191 -12.08 -7.48 -4.73
C ALA A 191 -13.30 -8.28 -5.23
N ARG A 192 -14.37 -8.36 -4.42
CA ARG A 192 -15.62 -9.01 -4.83
C ARG A 192 -16.33 -8.25 -5.95
N GLU A 193 -16.34 -6.92 -5.92
CA GLU A 193 -16.87 -6.06 -6.99
C GLU A 193 -16.05 -6.17 -8.30
N ALA A 194 -14.77 -6.52 -8.19
CA ALA A 194 -13.92 -6.88 -9.32
C ALA A 194 -14.12 -8.34 -9.78
N GLY A 195 -14.99 -9.11 -9.12
CA GLY A 195 -15.35 -10.49 -9.43
C GLY A 195 -14.42 -11.56 -8.86
N PHE A 196 -13.62 -11.23 -7.85
CA PHE A 196 -12.84 -12.22 -7.10
C PHE A 196 -13.65 -12.72 -5.90
N LEU A 197 -14.16 -13.96 -5.99
CA LEU A 197 -14.96 -14.58 -4.93
C LEU A 197 -14.11 -15.36 -3.92
N HIS A 198 -12.93 -15.81 -4.35
CA HIS A 198 -12.02 -16.60 -3.53
C HIS A 198 -10.61 -16.02 -3.62
N PHE A 199 -10.13 -15.50 -2.50
CA PHE A 199 -8.78 -14.97 -2.37
C PHE A 199 -8.34 -15.04 -0.92
N GLN A 200 -7.04 -14.96 -0.69
CA GLN A 200 -6.43 -14.81 0.61
C GLN A 200 -5.86 -13.40 0.75
N LEU A 201 -5.78 -12.90 1.98
CA LEU A 201 -5.08 -11.66 2.27
C LEU A 201 -3.69 -11.95 2.83
N VAL A 202 -2.72 -11.12 2.49
CA VAL A 202 -1.41 -11.08 3.14
C VAL A 202 -1.07 -9.64 3.50
N GLU A 203 -0.40 -9.45 4.63
CA GLU A 203 0.09 -8.12 5.00
C GLU A 203 1.31 -7.76 4.15
N GLU A 204 1.36 -6.52 3.66
CA GLU A 204 2.43 -6.01 2.79
C GLU A 204 3.84 -6.23 3.35
N PRO A 205 4.21 -5.78 4.56
CA PRO A 205 5.55 -6.01 5.09
C PRO A 205 5.87 -7.50 5.32
N GLN A 206 4.85 -8.35 5.53
CA GLN A 206 5.06 -9.80 5.56
C GLN A 206 5.34 -10.34 4.16
N ALA A 207 4.63 -9.87 3.14
CA ALA A 207 4.87 -10.22 1.75
C ALA A 207 6.31 -9.85 1.35
N VAL A 208 6.75 -8.63 1.66
CA VAL A 208 8.15 -8.19 1.42
C VAL A 208 9.15 -9.17 2.05
N PHE A 209 8.92 -9.60 3.30
CA PHE A 209 9.79 -10.58 3.94
C PHE A 209 9.73 -11.96 3.26
N TYR A 210 8.55 -12.40 2.81
CA TYR A 210 8.42 -13.63 2.02
C TYR A 210 9.13 -13.56 0.67
N ASP A 211 9.13 -12.42 -0.02
CA ASP A 211 9.92 -12.23 -1.25
C ASP A 211 11.41 -12.37 -0.95
N TRP A 212 11.90 -11.69 0.09
CA TRP A 212 13.29 -11.80 0.51
C TRP A 212 13.68 -13.25 0.84
N LEU A 213 12.87 -13.95 1.64
CA LEU A 213 13.08 -15.36 1.95
C LEU A 213 13.08 -16.23 0.69
N TRP A 214 12.21 -15.94 -0.28
CA TRP A 214 12.14 -16.69 -1.53
C TRP A 214 13.41 -16.50 -2.37
N ARG A 215 13.84 -15.25 -2.57
CA ARG A 215 15.04 -14.94 -3.36
C ARG A 215 16.31 -15.50 -2.73
N GLU A 216 16.42 -15.38 -1.42
CA GLU A 216 17.64 -15.75 -0.67
C GLU A 216 17.61 -17.18 -0.10
N ARG A 217 16.63 -18.02 -0.47
CA ARG A 217 16.36 -19.33 0.17
C ARG A 217 17.56 -20.25 0.34
N ASP A 218 18.51 -20.20 -0.59
CA ASP A 218 19.74 -21.00 -0.57
C ASP A 218 20.82 -20.44 0.37
N HIS A 219 20.69 -19.18 0.82
CA HIS A 219 21.65 -18.43 1.62
C HIS A 219 21.07 -17.88 2.93
N ILE A 220 19.80 -18.12 3.25
CA ILE A 220 19.11 -17.61 4.46
C ILE A 220 19.94 -17.87 5.73
N ALA A 221 20.50 -19.08 5.88
CA ALA A 221 21.22 -19.47 7.09
C ALA A 221 22.44 -18.57 7.35
N ASP A 222 23.17 -18.21 6.30
CA ASP A 222 24.36 -17.35 6.39
C ASP A 222 23.94 -15.88 6.57
N LEU A 223 22.95 -15.42 5.80
CA LEU A 223 22.46 -14.04 5.83
C LEU A 223 21.84 -13.67 7.18
N LEU A 224 21.19 -14.63 7.84
CA LEU A 224 20.57 -14.46 9.16
C LEU A 224 21.43 -14.97 10.31
N ASP A 225 22.68 -15.38 10.09
CA ASP A 225 23.53 -15.79 11.21
C ASP A 225 23.73 -14.64 12.19
N GLY A 226 23.41 -14.87 13.46
CA GLY A 226 23.43 -13.85 14.52
C GLY A 226 22.30 -12.80 14.44
N VAL A 227 21.40 -12.87 13.47
CA VAL A 227 20.22 -11.98 13.38
C VAL A 227 19.12 -12.55 14.26
N ARG A 228 18.65 -11.76 15.23
CA ARG A 228 17.54 -12.11 16.13
C ARG A 228 16.30 -11.29 15.85
N LEU A 229 16.49 -10.07 15.34
CA LEU A 229 15.42 -9.13 15.09
C LEU A 229 15.58 -8.43 13.74
N VAL A 230 14.55 -8.55 12.90
CA VAL A 230 14.43 -7.85 11.62
C VAL A 230 13.33 -6.80 11.73
N LEU A 231 13.63 -5.56 11.37
CA LEU A 231 12.64 -4.51 11.18
C LEU A 231 12.36 -4.36 9.68
N VAL A 232 11.12 -4.65 9.28
CA VAL A 232 10.61 -4.32 7.95
C VAL A 232 10.06 -2.90 8.00
N VAL A 233 10.60 -2.02 7.13
CA VAL A 233 10.14 -0.64 6.94
C VAL A 233 9.56 -0.54 5.54
N ASP A 234 8.23 -0.58 5.44
CA ASP A 234 7.52 -0.44 4.18
C ASP A 234 6.98 0.99 4.04
N LEU A 235 7.61 1.77 3.18
CA LEU A 235 7.33 3.18 2.95
C LEU A 235 6.89 3.38 1.49
N GLY A 236 5.59 3.15 1.29
CA GLY A 236 4.93 3.31 0.00
C GLY A 236 4.59 4.76 -0.33
N GLY A 237 3.66 4.92 -1.28
CA GLY A 237 3.13 6.25 -1.64
C GLY A 237 2.26 6.86 -0.54
N GLY A 238 1.38 6.07 0.07
CA GLY A 238 0.39 6.61 1.02
C GLY A 238 0.67 6.33 2.50
N THR A 239 1.46 5.31 2.81
CA THR A 239 1.56 4.78 4.18
C THR A 239 2.99 4.39 4.54
N LEU A 240 3.24 4.43 5.85
CA LEU A 240 4.41 3.85 6.50
C LEU A 240 3.94 2.69 7.37
N ASP A 241 4.31 1.49 6.98
CA ASP A 241 4.01 0.26 7.70
C ASP A 241 5.30 -0.31 8.29
N LEU A 242 5.30 -0.48 9.62
CA LEU A 242 6.43 -1.00 10.38
C LEU A 242 6.09 -2.37 10.94
N THR A 243 6.98 -3.35 10.78
CA THR A 243 6.79 -4.70 11.32
C THR A 243 8.08 -5.24 11.90
N LEU A 244 8.02 -5.80 13.11
CA LEU A 244 9.14 -6.53 13.71
C LEU A 244 8.94 -8.03 13.57
N ILE A 245 9.98 -8.70 13.09
CA ILE A 245 10.04 -10.15 12.95
C ILE A 245 11.20 -10.66 13.80
N SER A 246 10.90 -11.50 14.78
CA SER A 246 11.93 -12.23 15.53
C SER A 246 12.38 -13.44 14.73
N VAL A 247 13.69 -13.68 14.74
CA VAL A 247 14.35 -14.82 14.12
C VAL A 247 14.86 -15.73 15.23
N ARG A 248 14.35 -16.95 15.30
CA ARG A 248 14.84 -17.97 16.23
C ARG A 248 15.57 -19.05 15.46
N ARG A 249 16.77 -19.40 15.92
CA ARG A 249 17.55 -20.48 15.31
C ARG A 249 17.05 -21.82 15.85
N GLU A 250 16.54 -22.65 14.95
CA GLU A 250 16.14 -24.03 15.25
C GLU A 250 16.99 -25.03 14.44
N VAL A 251 16.99 -26.29 14.88
CA VAL A 251 17.72 -27.38 14.19
C VAL A 251 17.22 -27.56 12.75
N SER A 252 15.93 -27.30 12.51
CA SER A 252 15.29 -27.40 11.20
C SER A 252 15.42 -26.15 10.32
N GLY A 253 16.27 -25.19 10.71
CA GLY A 253 16.40 -23.88 10.07
C GLY A 253 15.68 -22.76 10.83
N PRO A 254 15.88 -21.48 10.48
CA PRO A 254 15.34 -20.36 11.24
C PRO A 254 13.80 -20.35 11.27
N GLU A 255 13.24 -19.98 12.42
CA GLU A 255 11.82 -19.72 12.59
C GLU A 255 11.55 -18.23 12.68
N PHE A 256 10.46 -17.80 12.04
CA PHE A 256 10.08 -16.40 11.95
C PHE A 256 8.78 -16.18 12.71
N THR A 257 8.77 -15.22 13.63
CA THR A 257 7.55 -14.80 14.33
C THR A 257 7.39 -13.31 14.19
N ARG A 258 6.22 -12.87 13.70
CA ARG A 258 5.87 -11.45 13.68
C ARG A 258 5.48 -11.02 15.09
N ILE A 259 6.30 -10.19 15.73
CA ILE A 259 6.12 -9.83 17.15
C ILE A 259 5.44 -8.47 17.34
N ALA A 260 5.55 -7.56 16.38
CA ALA A 260 4.93 -6.24 16.47
C ALA A 260 4.55 -5.67 15.09
N VAL A 261 3.51 -4.84 15.09
CA VAL A 261 3.03 -4.07 13.94
C VAL A 261 2.79 -2.63 14.37
N GLY A 262 3.25 -1.69 13.56
CA GLY A 262 3.08 -0.25 13.80
C GLY A 262 1.63 0.21 13.68
N GLN A 263 1.40 1.45 14.12
CA GLN A 263 0.11 2.13 13.90
C GLN A 263 -0.08 2.45 12.41
N HIS A 264 -1.32 2.71 12.01
CA HIS A 264 -1.61 3.16 10.64
C HIS A 264 -1.17 4.60 10.47
N LEU A 265 -0.03 4.79 9.79
CA LEU A 265 0.53 6.10 9.53
C LEU A 265 0.28 6.45 8.07
N MET A 266 -0.57 7.44 7.84
CA MET A 266 -0.70 8.09 6.53
C MET A 266 0.50 9.03 6.33
N LEU A 267 1.62 8.40 6.02
CA LEU A 267 2.94 8.99 5.84
C LEU A 267 3.67 8.22 4.75
N GLY A 268 3.86 8.81 3.57
CA GLY A 268 4.53 8.17 2.45
C GLY A 268 5.01 9.16 1.42
N GLY A 269 5.30 8.66 0.21
CA GLY A 269 5.69 9.47 -0.94
C GLY A 269 4.75 10.64 -1.26
N ASP A 270 3.44 10.50 -0.99
CA ASP A 270 2.42 11.53 -1.17
C ASP A 270 2.68 12.75 -0.26
N ASN A 271 3.17 12.53 0.96
CA ASN A 271 3.53 13.63 1.87
C ASN A 271 4.76 14.40 1.35
N LEU A 272 5.71 13.70 0.73
CA LEU A 272 6.87 14.31 0.12
C LEU A 272 6.45 15.16 -1.10
N ASP A 273 5.50 14.65 -1.90
CA ASP A 273 4.93 15.36 -3.05
C ASP A 273 4.22 16.65 -2.60
N LEU A 274 3.42 16.57 -1.53
CA LEU A 274 2.73 17.72 -0.94
C LEU A 274 3.70 18.77 -0.40
N ALA A 275 4.76 18.35 0.29
CA ALA A 275 5.77 19.28 0.81
C ALA A 275 6.46 20.05 -0.32
N LEU A 276 6.80 19.36 -1.41
CA LEU A 276 7.39 20.00 -2.59
C LEU A 276 6.38 20.89 -3.32
N ALA A 277 5.10 20.52 -3.38
CA ALA A 277 4.04 21.33 -3.97
C ALA A 277 3.79 22.64 -3.21
N HIS A 278 3.78 22.62 -1.87
CA HIS A 278 3.71 23.85 -1.08
C HIS A 278 4.93 24.74 -1.26
N LEU A 279 6.12 24.15 -1.40
CA LEU A 279 7.32 24.93 -1.71
C LEU A 279 7.23 25.56 -3.11
N ALA A 280 6.70 24.82 -4.09
CA ALA A 280 6.43 25.33 -5.44
C ALA A 280 5.40 26.47 -5.42
N GLU A 281 4.29 26.29 -4.69
CA GLU A 281 3.26 27.31 -4.48
C GLU A 281 3.87 28.60 -3.91
N ASN A 282 4.69 28.50 -2.87
CA ASN A 282 5.35 29.65 -2.26
C ASN A 282 6.31 30.37 -3.22
N LYS A 283 7.06 29.62 -4.03
CA LYS A 283 7.95 30.19 -5.06
C LYS A 283 7.18 30.82 -6.23
N LEU A 284 5.99 30.31 -6.55
CA LEU A 284 5.12 30.82 -7.61
C LEU A 284 4.20 31.96 -7.16
N ALA A 285 4.03 32.13 -5.85
CA ALA A 285 3.22 33.18 -5.26
C ALA A 285 3.83 34.55 -5.59
N THR A 286 3.14 35.33 -6.41
CA THR A 286 3.45 36.74 -6.67
C THR A 286 2.34 37.62 -6.09
N ALA A 287 2.65 38.89 -5.81
CA ALA A 287 1.67 39.83 -5.26
C ALA A 287 0.39 39.87 -6.12
N GLY A 288 -0.71 39.34 -5.57
CA GLY A 288 -2.03 39.34 -6.20
C GLY A 288 -2.49 38.02 -6.85
N HIS A 289 -1.67 36.97 -6.92
CA HIS A 289 -2.06 35.68 -7.51
C HIS A 289 -1.81 34.51 -6.55
N LYS A 290 -2.87 34.03 -5.90
CA LYS A 290 -2.84 32.79 -5.11
C LYS A 290 -3.07 31.58 -6.02
N VAL A 291 -2.41 30.47 -5.70
CA VAL A 291 -2.66 29.18 -6.35
C VAL A 291 -4.04 28.68 -5.91
N SER A 292 -4.89 28.33 -6.87
CA SER A 292 -6.20 27.74 -6.60
C SER A 292 -6.07 26.25 -6.23
N PRO A 293 -7.08 25.62 -5.57
CA PRO A 293 -7.03 24.19 -5.25
C PRO A 293 -6.80 23.28 -6.45
N LEU A 294 -7.32 23.68 -7.62
CA LEU A 294 -7.17 22.96 -8.87
C LEU A 294 -5.73 23.05 -9.41
N GLU A 295 -5.14 24.25 -9.37
CA GLU A 295 -3.74 24.49 -9.72
C GLU A 295 -2.80 23.77 -8.74
N PHE A 296 -3.13 23.75 -7.46
CA PHE A 296 -2.36 23.02 -6.46
C PHE A 296 -2.35 21.51 -6.71
N SER A 297 -3.50 20.93 -7.08
CA SER A 297 -3.59 19.51 -7.48
C SER A 297 -2.68 19.20 -8.67
N GLN A 298 -2.56 20.13 -9.62
CA GLN A 298 -1.61 20.02 -10.73
C GLN A 298 -0.16 20.10 -10.26
N LEU A 299 0.16 21.00 -9.32
CA LEU A 299 1.49 21.08 -8.72
C LEU A 299 1.87 19.76 -8.04
N VAL A 300 0.98 19.12 -7.29
CA VAL A 300 1.26 17.84 -6.60
C VAL A 300 1.73 16.77 -7.59
N GLU A 301 1.03 16.58 -8.71
CA GLU A 301 1.42 15.58 -9.71
C GLU A 301 2.73 15.94 -10.44
N GLN A 302 2.97 17.22 -10.73
CA GLN A 302 4.24 17.67 -11.31
C GLN A 302 5.42 17.52 -10.33
N CYS A 303 5.18 17.81 -9.04
CA CYS A 303 6.15 17.64 -7.96
C CYS A 303 6.50 16.17 -7.74
N ARG A 304 5.54 15.24 -7.89
CA ARG A 304 5.82 13.81 -7.86
C ARG A 304 6.84 13.41 -8.92
N GLN A 305 6.60 13.82 -10.17
CA GLN A 305 7.51 13.52 -11.29
C GLN A 305 8.90 14.16 -11.08
N THR A 306 8.94 15.39 -10.57
CA THR A 306 10.18 16.09 -10.23
C THR A 306 10.95 15.41 -9.09
N LYS A 307 10.25 14.98 -8.03
CA LYS A 307 10.83 14.22 -6.91
C LYS A 307 11.45 12.92 -7.40
N GLU A 308 10.69 12.13 -8.15
CA GLU A 308 11.17 10.85 -8.71
C GLU A 308 12.41 11.06 -9.60
N ALA A 309 12.41 12.08 -10.46
CA ALA A 309 13.56 12.40 -11.31
C ALA A 309 14.80 12.84 -10.51
N LEU A 310 14.64 13.74 -9.55
CA LEU A 310 15.75 14.31 -8.76
C LEU A 310 16.31 13.38 -7.68
N LEU A 311 15.61 12.28 -7.38
CA LEU A 311 16.08 11.23 -6.45
C LEU A 311 16.58 9.96 -7.15
N SER A 312 16.50 9.92 -8.48
CA SER A 312 16.99 8.79 -9.28
C SER A 312 18.53 8.68 -9.25
N PRO A 313 19.10 7.49 -9.54
CA PRO A 313 20.55 7.31 -9.61
C PRO A 313 21.24 8.28 -10.59
N ASP A 314 20.61 8.54 -11.73
CA ASP A 314 21.07 9.46 -12.77
C ASP A 314 20.37 10.82 -12.70
N ALA A 315 20.07 11.29 -11.48
CA ALA A 315 19.30 12.51 -11.27
C ALA A 315 19.97 13.74 -11.91
N PRO A 316 19.20 14.56 -12.67
CA PRO A 316 19.70 15.82 -13.21
C PRO A 316 20.03 16.82 -12.08
N GLU A 317 20.80 17.86 -12.39
CA GLU A 317 21.14 18.90 -11.42
C GLU A 317 19.92 19.73 -10.99
N SER A 318 18.96 19.91 -11.90
CA SER A 318 17.71 20.60 -11.64
C SER A 318 16.55 20.01 -12.47
N ALA A 319 15.33 20.30 -12.05
CA ALA A 319 14.12 19.98 -12.78
C ALA A 319 13.06 21.08 -12.59
N LYS A 320 12.19 21.26 -13.59
CA LYS A 320 11.15 22.28 -13.59
C LYS A 320 9.80 21.69 -13.23
N VAL A 321 9.09 22.36 -12.33
CA VAL A 321 7.68 22.15 -12.05
C VAL A 321 6.91 23.24 -12.80
N THR A 322 6.03 22.84 -13.70
CA THR A 322 5.26 23.75 -14.56
C THR A 322 3.78 23.69 -14.23
N LEU A 323 3.22 24.84 -13.88
CA LEU A 323 1.79 25.06 -13.72
C LEU A 323 1.22 25.61 -15.04
N LEU A 324 0.32 24.86 -15.67
CA LEU A 324 -0.31 25.28 -16.92
C LEU A 324 -1.46 26.26 -16.63
N GLY A 325 -1.59 27.31 -17.44
CA GLY A 325 -2.72 28.24 -17.31
C GLY A 325 -4.05 27.59 -17.73
N GLY A 326 -5.12 27.83 -16.98
CA GLY A 326 -6.47 27.35 -17.34
C GLY A 326 -7.13 28.14 -18.48
N GLY A 327 -8.06 27.49 -19.20
CA GLY A 327 -8.96 28.14 -20.18
C GLY A 327 -8.31 28.52 -21.53
N SER A 328 -8.88 29.49 -22.24
CA SER A 328 -8.44 29.91 -23.60
C SER A 328 -7.05 30.58 -23.65
N ARG A 329 -6.34 30.67 -22.52
CA ARG A 329 -4.99 31.25 -22.39
C ARG A 329 -3.94 30.24 -21.96
N LEU A 330 -4.05 28.99 -22.41
CA LEU A 330 -3.11 27.88 -22.16
C LEU A 330 -1.63 28.26 -22.38
N ILE A 331 -1.33 29.15 -23.34
CA ILE A 331 0.05 29.55 -23.67
C ILE A 331 0.51 30.78 -22.89
N GLY A 332 -0.40 31.67 -22.47
CA GLY A 332 -0.07 32.94 -21.79
C GLY A 332 -0.12 32.91 -20.26
N GLY A 333 -0.65 31.84 -19.66
CA GLY A 333 -0.80 31.69 -18.20
C GLY A 333 0.16 30.70 -17.55
N THR A 334 1.10 30.13 -18.31
CA THR A 334 2.03 29.12 -17.80
C THR A 334 3.04 29.74 -16.83
N ARG A 335 3.15 29.14 -15.64
CA ARG A 335 4.10 29.53 -14.61
C ARG A 335 5.01 28.35 -14.32
N SER A 336 6.29 28.58 -14.02
CA SER A 336 7.22 27.50 -13.73
C SER A 336 8.18 27.90 -12.64
N VAL A 337 8.58 26.91 -11.87
CA VAL A 337 9.60 27.01 -10.83
C VAL A 337 10.63 25.93 -11.06
N GLU A 338 11.90 26.27 -10.85
CA GLU A 338 13.02 25.34 -10.92
C GLU A 338 13.40 24.87 -9.52
N PHE A 339 13.65 23.58 -9.40
CA PHE A 339 14.14 22.92 -8.19
C PHE A 339 15.53 22.36 -8.46
N GLU A 340 16.48 22.73 -7.61
CA GLU A 340 17.79 22.09 -7.61
C GLU A 340 17.72 20.74 -6.90
N ARG A 341 18.55 19.79 -7.34
CA ARG A 341 18.68 18.48 -6.71
C ARG A 341 19.05 18.60 -5.22
N SER A 342 19.98 19.49 -4.89
CA SER A 342 20.44 19.78 -3.52
C SER A 342 19.28 20.23 -2.63
N GLU A 343 18.45 21.15 -3.11
CA GLU A 343 17.29 21.70 -2.41
C GLU A 343 16.29 20.60 -2.06
N VAL A 344 15.93 19.75 -3.03
CA VAL A 344 15.01 18.64 -2.81
C VAL A 344 15.59 17.62 -1.84
N GLN A 345 16.87 17.27 -1.99
CA GLN A 345 17.53 16.34 -1.07
C GLN A 345 17.55 16.85 0.37
N SER A 346 17.89 18.13 0.59
CA SER A 346 17.85 18.74 1.92
C SER A 346 16.45 18.77 2.51
N LEU A 347 15.44 19.19 1.73
CA LEU A 347 14.04 19.19 2.18
C LEU A 347 13.61 17.81 2.70
N LEU A 348 13.97 16.76 1.98
CA LEU A 348 13.59 15.39 2.31
C LEU A 348 14.40 14.82 3.49
N MET A 349 15.72 14.99 3.49
CA MET A 349 16.57 14.49 4.57
C MET A 349 16.31 15.20 5.90
N ASP A 350 16.03 16.49 5.90
CA ASP A 350 15.86 17.25 7.13
C ASP A 350 14.38 17.30 7.57
N GLY A 351 13.44 17.27 6.62
CA GLY A 351 12.00 17.25 6.91
C GLY A 351 11.45 15.86 7.27
N PHE A 352 11.85 14.83 6.52
CA PHE A 352 11.26 13.49 6.63
C PHE A 352 12.19 12.47 7.27
N PHE A 353 13.51 12.61 7.13
CA PHE A 353 14.49 11.72 7.75
C PHE A 353 15.50 12.44 8.67
N PRO A 354 15.05 13.34 9.57
CA PRO A 354 15.98 14.04 10.46
C PRO A 354 16.74 13.06 11.33
N LEU A 355 17.99 13.38 11.66
CA LEU A 355 18.70 12.67 12.70
C LEU A 355 18.11 13.05 14.06
N VAL A 356 17.61 12.06 14.80
CA VAL A 356 16.91 12.22 16.08
C VAL A 356 17.48 11.29 17.14
N GLU A 357 17.30 11.64 18.40
CA GLU A 357 17.67 10.78 19.52
C GLU A 357 16.66 9.62 19.68
N LEU A 358 17.12 8.46 20.18
CA LEU A 358 16.21 7.35 20.45
C LEU A 358 15.23 7.72 21.56
N GLY A 359 13.94 7.49 21.33
CA GLY A 359 12.87 7.92 22.23
C GLY A 359 12.32 9.31 21.93
N GLU A 360 12.90 10.06 20.98
CA GLU A 360 12.29 11.29 20.49
C GLU A 360 10.98 10.96 19.74
N LEU A 361 9.86 11.51 20.22
CA LEU A 361 8.52 11.19 19.75
C LEU A 361 8.01 12.19 18.69
N PRO A 362 7.08 11.77 17.82
CA PRO A 362 6.40 12.67 16.88
C PRO A 362 5.70 13.85 17.59
N ASP A 363 5.87 15.06 17.07
CA ASP A 363 5.23 16.26 17.61
C ASP A 363 3.73 16.28 17.32
N ARG A 364 2.91 16.15 18.37
CA ARG A 364 1.45 16.18 18.29
C ARG A 364 0.88 17.60 18.12
N ARG A 365 1.68 18.65 18.37
CA ARG A 365 1.28 20.06 18.37
C ARG A 365 1.51 20.76 17.03
N ARG A 366 2.35 20.22 16.13
CA ARG A 366 2.51 20.73 14.77
C ARG A 366 1.17 20.73 14.03
N SER A 367 0.88 21.80 13.29
CA SER A 367 -0.20 21.81 12.32
C SER A 367 0.17 20.86 11.18
N GLY A 368 -0.54 19.73 11.07
CA GLY A 368 -0.42 18.88 9.89
C GLY A 368 -0.98 19.60 8.66
N VAL A 369 -0.55 19.17 7.47
CA VAL A 369 -1.19 19.56 6.21
C VAL A 369 -2.57 18.91 6.18
N VAL A 370 -3.59 19.60 6.71
CA VAL A 370 -4.99 19.14 6.73
C VAL A 370 -5.68 19.40 5.37
N GLU A 371 -5.00 20.02 4.41
CA GLU A 371 -5.64 20.67 3.26
C GLU A 371 -6.12 19.73 2.14
N TYR A 372 -5.79 18.44 2.15
CA TYR A 372 -6.11 17.52 1.04
C TYR A 372 -7.13 16.41 1.34
N GLY A 373 -7.89 16.55 2.44
CA GLY A 373 -9.00 15.64 2.79
C GLY A 373 -8.60 14.27 3.34
N LEU A 374 -7.33 13.86 3.23
CA LEU A 374 -6.79 12.68 3.90
C LEU A 374 -6.16 13.04 5.25
N PRO A 375 -6.31 12.20 6.29
CA PRO A 375 -5.79 12.48 7.63
C PRO A 375 -4.29 12.14 7.75
N PHE A 376 -3.45 12.84 7.00
CA PHE A 376 -1.99 12.69 7.08
C PHE A 376 -1.46 12.94 8.50
N VAL A 377 -0.38 12.25 8.84
CA VAL A 377 0.29 12.49 10.13
C VAL A 377 0.79 13.94 10.21
N ARG A 378 0.71 14.52 11.40
CA ARG A 378 1.10 15.92 11.62
C ARG A 378 2.61 16.12 11.58
N ASP A 379 3.35 15.17 12.11
CA ASP A 379 4.81 15.17 12.07
C ASP A 379 5.29 14.30 10.90
N PRO A 380 5.91 14.87 9.86
CA PRO A 380 6.38 14.12 8.71
C PRO A 380 7.69 13.35 8.97
N ALA A 381 8.34 13.53 10.12
CA ALA A 381 9.61 12.89 10.42
C ALA A 381 9.47 11.37 10.66
N ILE A 382 9.70 10.59 9.61
CA ILE A 382 9.67 9.11 9.58
C ILE A 382 10.58 8.53 10.68
N THR A 383 11.75 9.12 10.91
CA THR A 383 12.69 8.66 11.95
C THR A 383 12.12 8.76 13.36
N ARG A 384 11.26 9.75 13.65
CA ARG A 384 10.56 9.86 14.95
C ARG A 384 9.49 8.79 15.10
N HIS A 385 8.78 8.46 14.02
CA HIS A 385 7.78 7.38 14.04
C HIS A 385 8.43 6.01 14.23
N ILE A 386 9.56 5.76 13.57
CA ILE A 386 10.36 4.54 13.79
C ILE A 386 10.87 4.46 15.23
N SER A 387 11.44 5.56 15.75
CA SER A 387 11.88 5.67 17.16
C SER A 387 10.74 5.36 18.13
N ALA A 388 9.58 5.99 17.95
CA ALA A 388 8.39 5.76 18.76
C ALA A 388 7.92 4.30 18.70
N PHE A 389 7.91 3.69 17.51
CA PHE A 389 7.52 2.30 17.33
C PHE A 389 8.43 1.33 18.09
N LEU A 390 9.75 1.51 18.03
CA LEU A 390 10.71 0.69 18.79
C LEU A 390 10.51 0.84 20.30
N VAL A 391 10.35 2.08 20.78
CA VAL A 391 10.14 2.38 22.21
C VAL A 391 8.81 1.81 22.72
N GLU A 392 7.74 1.91 21.93
CA GLU A 392 6.42 1.36 22.24
C GLU A 392 6.48 -0.17 22.41
N HIS A 393 7.31 -0.86 21.61
CA HIS A 393 7.39 -2.32 21.58
C HIS A 393 8.56 -2.91 22.38
N ARG A 394 9.28 -2.09 23.17
CA ARG A 394 10.48 -2.51 23.94
C ARG A 394 10.30 -3.79 24.75
N HIS A 395 9.12 -4.00 25.35
CA HIS A 395 8.84 -5.15 26.19
C HIS A 395 8.73 -6.44 25.37
N VAL A 396 8.05 -6.37 24.22
CA VAL A 396 7.89 -7.52 23.32
C VAL A 396 9.23 -7.84 22.63
N ILE A 397 10.01 -6.82 22.30
CA ILE A 397 11.37 -6.99 21.77
C ILE A 397 12.26 -7.73 22.79
N SER A 398 12.31 -7.22 24.02
CA SER A 398 13.08 -7.80 25.14
C SER A 398 12.70 -9.25 25.42
N GLU A 399 11.41 -9.58 25.41
CA GLU A 399 10.91 -10.96 25.55
C GLU A 399 11.35 -11.86 24.38
N ALA A 400 11.26 -11.36 23.14
CA ALA A 400 11.60 -12.14 21.95
C ALA A 400 13.10 -12.45 21.83
N ILE A 401 13.97 -11.56 22.30
CA ILE A 401 15.44 -11.71 22.19
C ILE A 401 16.11 -12.25 23.47
N GLY A 402 15.38 -12.31 24.60
CA GLY A 402 15.90 -12.81 25.89
C GLY A 402 16.84 -11.84 26.61
N GLU A 403 16.79 -10.54 26.32
CA GLU A 403 17.60 -9.49 26.97
C GLU A 403 16.74 -8.56 27.85
N GLY A 404 17.33 -7.80 28.78
CA GLY A 404 16.60 -6.85 29.63
C GLY A 404 16.04 -5.63 28.85
N PRO A 405 15.04 -4.89 29.37
CA PRO A 405 14.19 -3.96 28.59
C PRO A 405 14.87 -2.73 27.95
N ILE A 406 16.17 -2.51 28.19
CA ILE A 406 16.96 -1.40 27.62
C ILE A 406 18.15 -1.93 26.78
N GLN A 407 18.65 -3.14 27.05
CA GLN A 407 19.64 -3.82 26.21
C GLN A 407 18.87 -4.56 25.09
N GLY A 408 19.15 -4.26 23.83
CA GLY A 408 18.56 -5.00 22.70
C GLY A 408 17.32 -4.39 22.05
N LEU A 409 17.07 -3.08 22.19
CA LEU A 409 16.00 -2.38 21.45
C LEU A 409 16.24 -2.33 19.92
N MET A 410 17.50 -2.43 19.50
CA MET A 410 17.89 -2.22 18.11
C MET A 410 17.71 -3.49 17.28
N PRO A 411 17.12 -3.38 16.07
CA PRO A 411 17.11 -4.49 15.14
C PRO A 411 18.52 -4.81 14.66
N ASP A 412 18.80 -6.09 14.45
CA ASP A 412 20.06 -6.56 13.87
C ASP A 412 20.07 -6.38 12.34
N ALA A 413 18.88 -6.36 11.72
CA ALA A 413 18.71 -6.17 10.30
C ALA A 413 17.49 -5.30 9.94
N LEU A 414 17.61 -4.54 8.85
CA LEU A 414 16.53 -3.81 8.21
C LEU A 414 16.18 -4.45 6.87
N LEU A 415 14.88 -4.53 6.58
CA LEU A 415 14.38 -4.79 5.24
C LEU A 415 13.55 -3.58 4.80
N LEU A 416 14.04 -2.85 3.82
CA LEU A 416 13.43 -1.59 3.36
C LEU A 416 12.60 -1.84 2.10
N ASN A 417 11.39 -1.31 2.06
CA ASN A 417 10.46 -1.50 0.95
C ASN A 417 9.66 -0.24 0.59
N GLY A 418 9.17 -0.18 -0.65
CA GLY A 418 8.39 0.92 -1.18
C GLY A 418 9.24 1.90 -1.99
N GLY A 419 8.60 2.59 -2.93
CA GLY A 419 9.28 3.40 -3.95
C GLY A 419 10.12 4.56 -3.41
N VAL A 420 9.98 4.94 -2.14
CA VAL A 420 10.87 5.93 -1.50
C VAL A 420 12.30 5.39 -1.38
N PHE A 421 12.48 4.08 -1.18
CA PHE A 421 13.81 3.47 -1.05
C PHE A 421 14.48 3.11 -2.38
N ASN A 422 13.88 3.49 -3.52
CA ASN A 422 14.60 3.57 -4.79
C ASN A 422 15.74 4.61 -4.74
N SER A 423 15.71 5.52 -3.76
CA SER A 423 16.80 6.45 -3.50
C SER A 423 17.81 5.86 -2.51
N ALA A 424 19.01 5.52 -3.00
CA ALA A 424 20.13 5.09 -2.16
C ALA A 424 20.50 6.12 -1.08
N LEU A 425 20.26 7.41 -1.34
CA LEU A 425 20.48 8.49 -0.38
C LEU A 425 19.61 8.33 0.87
N LEU A 426 18.32 8.03 0.70
CA LEU A 426 17.38 7.87 1.80
C LEU A 426 17.65 6.57 2.58
N THR A 427 18.02 5.50 1.88
CA THR A 427 18.50 4.25 2.50
C THR A 427 19.73 4.51 3.37
N GLN A 428 20.75 5.20 2.86
CA GLN A 428 21.95 5.52 3.62
C GLN A 428 21.67 6.45 4.81
N ARG A 429 20.74 7.41 4.66
CA ARG A 429 20.31 8.30 5.74
C ARG A 429 19.65 7.51 6.87
N LEU A 430 18.77 6.57 6.55
CA LEU A 430 18.12 5.72 7.55
C LEU A 430 19.13 4.79 8.24
N MET A 431 20.04 4.17 7.49
CA MET A 431 21.12 3.35 8.07
C MET A 431 22.00 4.16 9.03
N ARG A 432 22.29 5.43 8.70
CA ARG A 432 23.03 6.35 9.58
C ARG A 432 22.25 6.63 10.87
N GLN A 433 20.94 6.79 10.81
CA GLN A 433 20.10 6.98 12.00
C GLN A 433 20.18 5.77 12.95
N PHE A 434 20.08 4.54 12.44
CA PHE A 434 20.18 3.34 13.26
C PHE A 434 21.55 3.17 13.90
N ARG A 435 22.63 3.47 13.16
CA ARG A 435 23.99 3.50 13.73
C ARG A 435 24.12 4.53 14.85
N ALA A 436 23.51 5.71 14.69
CA ALA A 436 23.47 6.73 15.72
C ALA A 436 22.71 6.29 16.99
N TRP A 437 21.70 5.43 16.85
CA TRP A 437 21.00 4.80 17.99
C TRP A 437 21.76 3.62 18.61
N GLY A 438 22.97 3.30 18.13
CA GLY A 438 23.83 2.24 18.67
C GLY A 438 23.77 0.91 17.93
N ALA A 439 23.07 0.83 16.79
CA ALA A 439 23.06 -0.37 15.94
C ALA A 439 24.29 -0.41 15.00
N GLU A 440 25.50 -0.51 15.57
CA GLU A 440 26.77 -0.38 14.82
C GLU A 440 26.90 -1.38 13.66
N ASN A 441 26.45 -2.63 13.88
CA ASN A 441 26.56 -3.74 12.92
C ASN A 441 25.24 -4.04 12.18
N ILE A 442 24.31 -3.07 12.15
CA ILE A 442 23.01 -3.30 11.51
C ILE A 442 23.17 -3.65 10.03
N ARG A 443 22.53 -4.75 9.62
CA ARG A 443 22.54 -5.25 8.24
C ARG A 443 21.37 -4.64 7.46
N CYS A 444 21.60 -4.24 6.22
CA CYS A 444 20.51 -3.94 5.29
C CYS A 444 20.30 -5.18 4.42
N LEU A 445 19.18 -5.86 4.60
CA LEU A 445 18.78 -6.98 3.74
C LEU A 445 18.45 -6.43 2.35
N GLU A 446 18.94 -7.10 1.31
CA GLU A 446 18.82 -6.62 -0.06
C GLU A 446 17.37 -6.70 -0.55
N ASN A 447 16.88 -5.63 -1.16
CA ASN A 447 15.60 -5.58 -1.87
C ASN A 447 15.80 -4.80 -3.18
N PRO A 448 16.12 -5.48 -4.29
CA PRO A 448 16.51 -4.81 -5.53
C PRO A 448 15.31 -4.22 -6.30
N HIS A 449 14.10 -4.70 -6.00
CA HIS A 449 12.86 -4.30 -6.69
C HIS A 449 11.75 -3.97 -5.67
N PRO A 450 11.91 -2.88 -4.89
CA PRO A 450 10.96 -2.53 -3.83
C PRO A 450 9.55 -2.20 -4.33
N GLU A 451 9.38 -1.92 -5.63
CA GLU A 451 8.07 -1.77 -6.27
C GLU A 451 7.37 -3.08 -6.64
N GLU A 452 8.07 -4.22 -6.74
CA GLU A 452 7.50 -5.52 -7.15
C GLU A 452 7.50 -6.57 -6.03
N SER A 453 8.36 -6.39 -5.03
CA SER A 453 8.58 -7.31 -3.90
C SER A 453 7.29 -7.73 -3.19
N VAL A 454 6.31 -6.84 -3.07
CA VAL A 454 5.05 -7.11 -2.37
C VAL A 454 4.21 -8.13 -3.15
N ALA A 455 4.10 -7.98 -4.46
CA ALA A 455 3.36 -8.91 -5.31
C ALA A 455 4.07 -10.27 -5.40
N HIS A 456 5.41 -10.26 -5.54
CA HIS A 456 6.24 -11.47 -5.50
C HIS A 456 6.11 -12.19 -4.15
N GLY A 457 6.16 -11.42 -3.08
CA GLY A 457 5.97 -11.87 -1.71
C GLY A 457 4.62 -12.50 -1.44
N ALA A 458 3.56 -12.00 -2.08
CA ALA A 458 2.23 -12.59 -2.00
C ALA A 458 2.18 -13.99 -2.64
N VAL A 459 2.90 -14.19 -3.76
CA VAL A 459 3.07 -15.52 -4.38
C VAL A 459 3.92 -16.44 -3.49
N ALA A 460 5.06 -15.95 -2.99
CA ALA A 460 5.94 -16.71 -2.09
C ALA A 460 5.22 -17.12 -0.78
N SER A 461 4.39 -16.24 -0.25
CA SER A 461 3.50 -16.49 0.89
C SER A 461 2.48 -17.60 0.59
N ALA A 462 1.83 -17.56 -0.57
CA ALA A 462 0.92 -18.62 -1.01
C ALA A 462 1.63 -19.97 -1.20
N TRP A 463 2.86 -19.94 -1.71
CA TRP A 463 3.70 -21.13 -1.82
C TRP A 463 4.05 -21.70 -0.42
N ALA A 464 4.54 -20.86 0.50
CA ALA A 464 4.87 -21.25 1.88
C ALA A 464 3.67 -21.89 2.62
N ARG A 465 2.44 -21.42 2.37
CA ARG A 465 1.21 -22.01 2.95
C ARG A 465 1.01 -23.48 2.59
N ARG A 466 1.56 -23.95 1.46
CA ARG A 466 1.46 -25.32 0.95
C ARG A 466 2.45 -26.30 1.61
N GLY A 467 3.24 -25.87 2.59
CA GLY A 467 4.14 -26.74 3.36
C GLY A 467 5.50 -26.98 2.70
N THR A 468 6.01 -25.96 2.01
CA THR A 468 7.21 -26.00 1.16
C THR A 468 8.49 -25.58 1.91
N VAL A 469 9.62 -25.50 1.20
CA VAL A 469 10.96 -25.13 1.74
C VAL A 469 10.95 -23.77 2.47
N VAL A 470 10.18 -22.79 1.99
CA VAL A 470 10.01 -21.51 2.69
C VAL A 470 9.13 -21.71 3.93
N LYS A 471 9.74 -21.54 5.10
CA LYS A 471 9.03 -21.64 6.39
C LYS A 471 8.00 -20.50 6.53
N LYS A 472 6.86 -20.85 7.13
CA LYS A 472 5.80 -19.87 7.43
C LYS A 472 6.28 -18.89 8.50
N ILE A 473 5.95 -17.62 8.31
CA ILE A 473 6.02 -16.63 9.37
C ILE A 473 4.82 -16.89 10.29
N THR A 474 5.09 -17.24 11.53
CA THR A 474 4.02 -17.40 12.52
C THR A 474 3.54 -16.00 12.91
N SER A 475 2.29 -15.70 12.59
CA SER A 475 1.62 -14.47 12.99
C SER A 475 0.31 -14.81 13.67
N GLY A 476 0.30 -14.72 14.99
CA GLY A 476 -0.96 -14.72 15.73
C GLY A 476 -1.79 -13.47 15.42
N ALA A 477 -3.08 -13.52 15.71
CA ALA A 477 -4.00 -12.39 15.53
C ALA A 477 -3.42 -11.10 16.16
N PRO A 478 -3.33 -9.97 15.44
CA PRO A 478 -2.65 -8.77 15.93
C PRO A 478 -3.42 -8.09 17.07
N ARG A 479 -4.74 -8.28 17.12
CA ARG A 479 -5.66 -7.70 18.10
C ARG A 479 -6.66 -8.75 18.55
N SER A 480 -7.23 -8.54 19.73
CA SER A 480 -8.39 -9.32 20.16
C SER A 480 -9.66 -8.74 19.54
N LEU A 481 -10.57 -9.57 19.04
CA LEU A 481 -11.89 -9.15 18.57
C LEU A 481 -12.95 -9.50 19.62
N PHE A 482 -13.79 -8.53 19.97
CA PHE A 482 -14.88 -8.70 20.92
C PHE A 482 -16.22 -8.38 20.29
N LEU A 483 -17.21 -9.24 20.53
CA LEU A 483 -18.62 -8.94 20.28
C LEU A 483 -19.16 -8.06 21.40
N VAL A 484 -19.65 -6.87 21.06
CA VAL A 484 -20.34 -6.00 22.01
C VAL A 484 -21.71 -6.60 22.31
N LEU A 485 -22.00 -6.79 23.60
CA LEU A 485 -23.28 -7.25 24.09
C LEU A 485 -24.08 -6.05 24.61
N GLU A 486 -25.28 -5.85 24.08
CA GLU A 486 -26.20 -4.83 24.59
C GLU A 486 -26.63 -5.18 26.02
N GLY A 487 -26.26 -4.33 26.97
CA GLY A 487 -26.79 -4.39 28.34
C GLY A 487 -28.18 -3.78 28.39
N GLY A 488 -29.06 -4.31 29.25
CA GLY A 488 -30.31 -3.62 29.62
C GLY A 488 -30.03 -2.22 30.18
N SER A 489 -31.07 -1.38 30.29
CA SER A 489 -31.02 0.09 30.46
C SER A 489 -30.15 0.70 31.58
N GLU A 490 -29.48 -0.11 32.41
CA GLU A 490 -28.56 0.32 33.48
C GLU A 490 -27.23 -0.47 33.53
N ALA A 491 -26.94 -1.37 32.57
CA ALA A 491 -25.77 -2.25 32.63
C ALA A 491 -24.56 -1.72 31.86
N LYS A 492 -23.35 -1.84 32.45
CA LYS A 492 -22.07 -1.61 31.77
C LYS A 492 -22.00 -2.40 30.46
N THR A 493 -21.52 -1.77 29.39
CA THR A 493 -21.23 -2.44 28.11
C THR A 493 -20.30 -3.63 28.36
N MET A 494 -20.75 -4.83 27.97
CA MET A 494 -19.95 -6.06 28.09
C MET A 494 -19.46 -6.50 26.70
N GLY A 495 -18.28 -7.11 26.64
CA GLY A 495 -17.71 -7.69 25.43
C GLY A 495 -17.49 -9.19 25.58
N CYS A 496 -17.84 -9.98 24.57
CA CYS A 496 -17.44 -11.39 24.46
C CYS A 496 -16.26 -11.52 23.50
N CYS A 497 -15.09 -11.94 23.98
CA CYS A 497 -13.93 -12.18 23.12
C CYS A 497 -14.25 -13.32 22.14
N LEU A 498 -14.23 -13.03 20.84
CA LEU A 498 -14.41 -13.99 19.76
C LEU A 498 -13.06 -14.52 19.26
N LEU A 499 -12.04 -13.67 19.25
CA LEU A 499 -10.70 -13.99 18.77
C LEU A 499 -9.68 -13.34 19.72
N PRO A 500 -8.99 -14.08 20.58
CA PRO A 500 -7.88 -13.54 21.36
C PRO A 500 -6.71 -13.08 20.47
N ARG A 501 -6.01 -12.04 20.92
CA ARG A 501 -4.71 -11.65 20.35
C ARG A 501 -3.74 -12.84 20.44
N GLY A 502 -2.98 -13.08 19.38
CA GLY A 502 -2.01 -14.16 19.31
C GLY A 502 -2.57 -15.50 18.79
N THR A 503 -3.88 -15.64 18.59
CA THR A 503 -4.47 -16.86 18.00
C THR A 503 -3.87 -17.16 16.63
N GLU A 504 -3.46 -18.41 16.41
CA GLU A 504 -2.86 -18.86 15.16
C GLU A 504 -3.88 -18.93 14.01
N GLU A 505 -3.40 -18.83 12.78
CA GLU A 505 -4.24 -18.98 11.59
C GLU A 505 -4.93 -20.35 11.57
N ALA A 506 -6.21 -20.38 11.17
CA ALA A 506 -7.06 -21.57 11.12
C ALA A 506 -7.32 -22.27 12.47
N GLN A 507 -6.98 -21.64 13.60
CA GLN A 507 -7.38 -22.11 14.92
C GLN A 507 -8.86 -21.76 15.19
N GLU A 508 -9.70 -22.79 15.32
CA GLU A 508 -11.11 -22.60 15.66
C GLU A 508 -11.29 -22.26 17.15
N ILE A 509 -12.05 -21.21 17.44
CA ILE A 509 -12.42 -20.82 18.81
C ILE A 509 -13.89 -21.12 19.03
N ILE A 510 -14.13 -22.17 19.80
CA ILE A 510 -15.48 -22.59 20.17
C ILE A 510 -15.82 -21.99 21.53
N LEU A 511 -16.84 -21.12 21.56
CA LEU A 511 -17.33 -20.50 22.80
C LEU A 511 -18.25 -21.45 23.58
N SER A 512 -17.72 -22.60 24.02
CA SER A 512 -18.49 -23.68 24.68
C SER A 512 -19.20 -23.24 25.96
N ASP A 513 -18.61 -22.29 26.68
CA ASP A 513 -19.12 -21.81 27.97
C ASP A 513 -20.16 -20.69 27.84
N ARG A 514 -20.59 -20.38 26.61
CA ARG A 514 -21.55 -19.32 26.31
C ARG A 514 -22.79 -19.90 25.63
N ARG A 515 -23.96 -19.38 26.00
CA ARG A 515 -25.23 -19.72 25.35
C ARG A 515 -25.75 -18.51 24.58
N PHE A 516 -25.89 -18.66 23.28
CA PHE A 516 -26.44 -17.62 22.40
C PHE A 516 -27.89 -17.96 22.04
N ARG A 517 -28.78 -16.96 22.03
CA ARG A 517 -30.15 -17.09 21.51
C ARG A 517 -30.18 -16.51 20.10
N LEU A 518 -30.64 -17.30 19.14
CA LEU A 518 -30.79 -16.88 17.76
C LEU A 518 -32.19 -16.29 17.53
N LYS A 519 -32.26 -15.08 16.97
CA LYS A 519 -33.50 -14.50 16.45
C LYS A 519 -33.58 -14.81 14.96
N VAL A 520 -34.61 -15.56 14.55
CA VAL A 520 -34.81 -15.98 13.15
C VAL A 520 -35.77 -15.01 12.45
N GLY A 521 -35.59 -14.81 11.14
CA GLY A 521 -36.49 -13.99 10.31
C GLY A 521 -36.28 -12.48 10.44
N ALA A 522 -35.18 -12.04 11.05
CA ALA A 522 -34.79 -10.63 11.13
C ALA A 522 -33.34 -10.47 10.70
N ALA A 523 -33.02 -9.39 10.00
CA ALA A 523 -31.64 -8.98 9.80
C ALA A 523 -31.02 -8.63 11.17
N VAL A 524 -29.86 -9.21 11.47
CA VAL A 524 -29.11 -8.94 12.70
C VAL A 524 -27.77 -8.33 12.29
N GLN A 525 -27.38 -7.27 12.98
CA GLN A 525 -26.06 -6.67 12.87
C GLN A 525 -25.32 -6.91 14.19
N PHE A 526 -24.06 -7.34 14.10
CA PHE A 526 -23.20 -7.51 15.25
C PHE A 526 -22.14 -6.41 15.27
N HIS A 527 -22.00 -5.74 16.40
CA HIS A 527 -20.95 -4.74 16.59
C HIS A 527 -19.73 -5.42 17.20
N LEU A 528 -18.63 -5.42 16.43
CA LEU A 528 -17.33 -5.90 16.90
C LEU A 528 -16.46 -4.70 17.30
N VAL A 529 -15.67 -4.88 18.36
CA VAL A 529 -14.60 -3.95 18.76
C VAL A 529 -13.28 -4.70 18.84
N ALA A 530 -12.19 -4.03 18.44
CA ALA A 530 -10.84 -4.57 18.50
C ALA A 530 -10.05 -3.90 19.63
N SER A 531 -9.18 -4.67 20.31
CA SER A 531 -8.27 -4.17 21.36
C SER A 531 -7.18 -3.25 20.84
#